data_AF-A1RY45-F1
#
_entry.id   AF-A1RY45-F1
#
_cell.length_a   1.000
_cell.length_b   1.000
_cell.length_c   1.000
_cell.angle_alpha   90.00
_cell.angle_beta   90.00
_cell.angle_gamma   90.00
#
_symmetry.space_group_name_H-M   'P 1'
#
loop_
_entity.id
_entity.type
_entity.pdbx_description
1 polymer ?
#
loop_
_entity_poly.entity_id
_entity_poly.type
_entity_poly.pdbx_seq_one_letter_code
_entity_poly.pdbx_strand_id
1 'polypeptide(L)'
;MEALTAAVGAGLYAAVGLLYWFLGRRSESLRFFEDAALSAAFVVVVHVILGVSSQIATLAGVQLNLWSSADVSACARRASETFWEASRKAVDTVLFVEAERALLASTPVTSPLASVLGGATGWSTAELGIVAIVYMHLSFAAEAFSIVSPYLFAFGAALMPIPRLRRLGASLLSIYLSTAIAMAYSLQVTSDALRGVRVPSASSPLDWVNVAGVAGENAVLLGKALTLTSLAFALATVGGVGLASAFDSVFVGFVRV
;
A
#
# COMPACT_ATOMS: atom_id res chain seq x y z
N MET A 1 19.26 -10.49 -4.10
CA MET A 1 18.88 -11.87 -3.72
C MET A 1 17.66 -12.40 -4.49
N GLU A 2 16.83 -11.53 -5.06
CA GLU A 2 15.53 -11.90 -5.63
C GLU A 2 15.53 -12.33 -7.11
N ALA A 3 16.36 -11.71 -7.97
CA ALA A 3 16.65 -12.27 -9.30
C ALA A 3 17.32 -13.66 -9.22
N LEU A 4 17.92 -13.95 -8.06
CA LEU A 4 18.64 -15.19 -7.78
C LEU A 4 17.67 -16.36 -7.58
N THR A 5 16.47 -16.17 -7.03
CA THR A 5 15.51 -17.27 -6.82
C THR A 5 14.91 -17.77 -8.12
N ALA A 6 14.55 -16.86 -9.02
CA ALA A 6 14.04 -17.20 -10.34
C ALA A 6 15.15 -17.76 -11.26
N ALA A 7 16.37 -17.22 -11.18
CA ALA A 7 17.55 -17.76 -11.87
C ALA A 7 17.96 -19.15 -11.33
N VAL A 8 17.84 -19.39 -10.03
CA VAL A 8 18.06 -20.72 -9.41
C VAL A 8 17.01 -21.72 -9.87
N GLY A 9 15.74 -21.30 -10.01
CA GLY A 9 14.69 -22.13 -10.58
C GLY A 9 15.00 -22.56 -12.02
N ALA A 10 15.36 -21.61 -12.88
CA ALA A 10 15.78 -21.91 -14.25
C ALA A 10 17.05 -22.78 -14.30
N GLY A 11 18.01 -22.53 -13.41
CA GLY A 11 19.23 -23.33 -13.26
C GLY A 11 18.98 -24.77 -12.82
N LEU A 12 18.01 -24.99 -11.92
CA LEU A 12 17.57 -26.32 -11.49
C LEU A 12 16.92 -27.10 -12.63
N TYR A 13 16.04 -26.46 -13.41
CA TYR A 13 15.45 -27.10 -14.60
C TYR A 13 16.52 -27.47 -15.64
N ALA A 14 17.50 -26.59 -15.87
CA ALA A 14 18.62 -26.88 -16.75
C ALA A 14 19.53 -28.01 -16.24
N ALA A 15 19.78 -28.07 -14.92
CA ALA A 15 20.58 -29.13 -14.30
C ALA A 15 19.87 -30.50 -14.36
N VAL A 16 18.56 -30.53 -14.13
CA VAL A 16 17.73 -31.74 -14.29
C VAL A 16 17.72 -32.17 -15.77
N GLY A 17 17.55 -31.24 -16.71
CA GLY A 17 17.65 -31.52 -18.14
C GLY A 17 18.97 -32.16 -18.53
N LEU A 18 20.10 -31.64 -18.04
CA LEU A 18 21.43 -32.24 -18.22
C LEU A 18 21.50 -33.67 -17.65
N LEU A 19 20.94 -33.90 -16.47
CA LEU A 19 20.95 -35.21 -15.81
C LEU A 19 20.17 -36.25 -16.63
N TYR A 20 18.98 -35.91 -17.12
CA TYR A 20 18.19 -36.76 -18.01
C TYR A 20 18.86 -36.97 -19.38
N TRP A 21 19.63 -35.98 -19.86
CA TRP A 21 20.41 -36.10 -21.09
C TRP A 21 21.52 -37.15 -20.94
N PHE A 22 22.27 -37.11 -19.83
CA PHE A 22 23.30 -38.10 -19.52
C PHE A 22 22.73 -39.50 -19.24
N LEU A 23 21.51 -39.60 -18.71
CA LEU A 23 20.78 -40.87 -18.53
C LEU A 23 20.21 -41.45 -19.84
N GLY A 24 20.42 -40.80 -20.99
CA GLY A 24 19.94 -41.28 -22.30
C GLY A 24 18.44 -41.04 -22.56
N ARG A 25 17.72 -40.40 -21.63
CA ARG A 25 16.29 -40.07 -21.74
C ARG A 25 16.11 -38.74 -22.48
N ARG A 26 16.50 -38.75 -23.77
CA ARG A 26 16.59 -37.55 -24.64
C ARG A 26 15.27 -36.77 -24.73
N SER A 27 14.13 -37.46 -24.87
CA SER A 27 12.81 -36.81 -24.97
C SER A 27 12.41 -36.03 -23.71
N GLU A 28 12.75 -36.54 -22.53
CA GLU A 28 12.46 -35.87 -21.27
C GLU A 28 13.46 -34.74 -20.98
N SER A 29 14.73 -34.92 -21.34
CA SER A 29 15.72 -33.85 -21.22
C SER A 29 15.36 -32.61 -22.05
N LEU A 30 14.87 -32.80 -23.29
CA LEU A 30 14.44 -31.70 -24.15
C LEU A 30 13.27 -30.94 -23.53
N ARG A 31 12.29 -31.65 -22.93
CA ARG A 31 11.19 -31.01 -22.19
C ARG A 31 11.70 -30.16 -21.02
N PHE A 32 12.66 -30.65 -20.24
CA PHE A 32 13.23 -29.88 -19.14
C PHE A 32 14.05 -28.67 -19.62
N PHE A 33 14.70 -28.73 -20.77
CA PHE A 33 15.37 -27.57 -21.38
C PHE A 33 14.37 -26.56 -21.94
N GLU A 34 13.28 -26.99 -22.56
CA GLU A 34 12.18 -26.12 -22.99
C GLU A 34 11.54 -25.41 -21.80
N ASP A 35 11.25 -26.14 -20.72
CA ASP A 35 10.74 -25.58 -19.46
C ASP A 35 11.73 -24.59 -18.83
N ALA A 36 13.05 -24.86 -18.91
CA ALA A 36 14.09 -23.94 -18.46
C ALA A 36 14.10 -22.65 -19.30
N ALA A 37 14.02 -22.75 -20.64
CA ALA A 37 13.97 -21.59 -21.52
C ALA A 37 12.70 -20.74 -21.30
N LEU A 38 11.54 -21.40 -21.18
CA LEU A 38 10.27 -20.76 -20.84
C LEU A 38 10.34 -20.07 -19.47
N SER A 39 10.93 -20.73 -18.46
CA SER A 39 11.11 -20.12 -17.14
C SER A 39 11.94 -18.84 -17.21
N ALA A 40 13.04 -18.85 -17.97
CA ALA A 40 13.89 -17.67 -18.17
C ALA A 40 13.15 -16.54 -18.90
N ALA A 41 12.37 -16.86 -19.93
CA ALA A 41 11.53 -15.89 -20.62
C ALA A 41 10.50 -15.25 -19.67
N PHE A 42 9.88 -16.04 -18.77
CA PHE A 42 8.95 -15.52 -17.78
C PHE A 42 9.63 -14.61 -16.74
N VAL A 43 10.87 -14.91 -16.33
CA VAL A 43 11.64 -13.99 -15.48
C VAL A 43 11.80 -12.63 -16.15
N VAL A 44 12.13 -12.61 -17.45
CA VAL A 44 12.26 -11.37 -18.23
C VAL A 44 10.92 -10.63 -18.32
N VAL A 45 9.80 -11.33 -18.53
CA VAL A 45 8.47 -10.71 -18.58
C VAL A 45 8.10 -10.06 -17.23
N VAL A 46 8.33 -10.74 -16.11
CA VAL A 46 8.15 -10.16 -14.77
C VAL A 46 8.99 -8.90 -14.62
N HIS A 47 10.25 -8.97 -15.06
CA HIS A 47 11.18 -7.85 -15.02
C HIS A 47 10.64 -6.66 -15.82
N VAL A 48 10.18 -6.87 -17.05
CA VAL A 48 9.59 -5.81 -17.87
C VAL A 48 8.37 -5.19 -17.19
N ILE A 49 7.48 -6.02 -16.62
CA ILE A 49 6.25 -5.52 -16.00
C ILE A 49 6.55 -4.70 -14.74
N LEU A 50 7.45 -5.18 -13.86
CA LEU A 50 7.90 -4.42 -12.69
C LEU A 50 8.58 -3.11 -13.09
N GLY A 51 9.38 -3.13 -14.16
CA GLY A 51 10.05 -1.94 -14.71
C GLY A 51 9.05 -0.90 -15.22
N VAL A 52 8.09 -1.31 -16.05
CA VAL A 52 7.05 -0.43 -16.58
C VAL A 52 6.19 0.13 -15.45
N SER A 53 5.77 -0.71 -14.49
CA SER A 53 4.99 -0.25 -13.34
C SER A 53 5.76 0.70 -12.44
N SER A 54 7.07 0.51 -12.25
CA SER A 54 7.91 1.45 -11.50
C SER A 54 8.04 2.78 -12.24
N GLN A 55 8.18 2.77 -13.57
CA GLN A 55 8.18 4.01 -14.35
C GLN A 55 6.84 4.75 -14.29
N ILE A 56 5.72 4.04 -14.39
CA ILE A 56 4.37 4.63 -14.25
C ILE A 56 4.20 5.24 -12.85
N ALA A 57 4.62 4.52 -11.80
CA ALA A 57 4.60 5.04 -10.43
C ALA A 57 5.46 6.31 -10.31
N THR A 58 6.65 6.32 -10.91
CA THR A 58 7.54 7.48 -10.90
C THR A 58 6.93 8.69 -11.63
N LEU A 59 6.27 8.47 -12.76
CA LEU A 59 5.52 9.50 -13.50
C LEU A 59 4.34 10.05 -12.69
N ALA A 60 3.74 9.23 -11.82
CA ALA A 60 2.71 9.65 -10.88
C ALA A 60 3.29 10.33 -9.62
N GLY A 61 4.60 10.58 -9.56
CA GLY A 61 5.28 11.24 -8.44
C GLY A 61 5.66 10.29 -7.29
N VAL A 62 5.44 8.99 -7.45
CA VAL A 62 5.72 7.96 -6.44
C VAL A 62 7.09 7.34 -6.72
N GLN A 63 8.09 7.75 -5.94
CA GLN A 63 9.43 7.17 -6.02
C GLN A 63 9.50 5.84 -5.24
N LEU A 64 9.04 4.76 -5.88
CA LEU A 64 9.09 3.42 -5.31
C LEU A 64 9.78 2.44 -6.26
N ASN A 65 10.82 1.80 -5.74
CA ASN A 65 11.51 0.72 -6.43
C ASN A 65 10.79 -0.61 -6.18
N LEU A 66 9.88 -0.97 -7.10
CA LEU A 66 9.06 -2.20 -6.98
C LEU A 66 9.89 -3.50 -7.08
N TRP A 67 11.15 -3.38 -7.52
CA TRP A 67 12.12 -4.47 -7.65
C TRP A 67 12.74 -4.92 -6.34
N SER A 68 12.64 -4.08 -5.30
CA SER A 68 13.24 -4.33 -4.01
C SER A 68 12.12 -4.55 -3.01
N SER A 69 11.87 -5.81 -2.63
CA SER A 69 10.87 -6.09 -1.59
C SER A 69 11.20 -5.37 -0.27
N ALA A 70 12.48 -5.12 -0.01
CA ALA A 70 12.94 -4.33 1.13
C ALA A 70 12.49 -2.86 1.03
N ASP A 71 12.55 -2.25 -0.16
CA ASP A 71 12.09 -0.86 -0.37
C ASP A 71 10.57 -0.78 -0.23
N VAL A 72 9.83 -1.77 -0.76
CA VAL A 72 8.38 -1.86 -0.61
C VAL A 72 7.96 -2.08 0.84
N SER A 73 8.62 -2.99 1.55
CA SER A 73 8.38 -3.24 2.97
C SER A 73 8.68 -1.99 3.81
N ALA A 74 9.81 -1.32 3.55
CA ALA A 74 10.16 -0.07 4.22
C ALA A 74 9.15 1.05 3.92
N CYS A 75 8.66 1.15 2.68
CA CYS A 75 7.61 2.09 2.30
C CYS A 75 6.30 1.81 3.05
N ALA A 76 5.90 0.54 3.13
CA ALA A 76 4.69 0.12 3.85
C ALA A 76 4.81 0.40 5.36
N ARG A 77 5.99 0.20 5.95
CA ARG A 77 6.24 0.55 7.35
C ARG A 77 6.13 2.06 7.59
N ARG A 78 6.72 2.89 6.71
CA ARG A 78 6.56 4.35 6.79
C ARG A 78 5.10 4.77 6.62
N ALA A 79 4.35 4.11 5.73
CA ALA A 79 2.93 4.33 5.57
C ALA A 79 2.17 4.02 6.87
N SER A 80 2.49 2.90 7.53
CA SER A 80 1.91 2.56 8.84
C SER A 80 2.14 3.66 9.87
N GLU A 81 3.38 4.11 10.04
CA GLU A 81 3.73 5.18 10.98
C GLU A 81 2.99 6.48 10.65
N THR A 82 2.90 6.84 9.36
CA THR A 82 2.24 8.07 8.90
C THR A 82 0.73 8.02 9.12
N PHE A 83 0.08 6.88 8.84
CA PHE A 83 -1.35 6.70 9.11
C PHE A 83 -1.63 6.72 10.61
N TRP A 84 -0.77 6.11 11.42
CA TRP A 84 -0.90 6.16 12.87
C TRP A 84 -0.77 7.59 13.40
N GLU A 85 0.17 8.38 12.88
CA GLU A 85 0.32 9.79 13.21
C GLU A 85 -0.93 10.60 12.83
N ALA A 86 -1.49 10.37 11.63
CA ALA A 86 -2.73 11.01 11.21
C ALA A 86 -3.90 10.68 12.13
N SER A 87 -4.02 9.41 12.54
CA SER A 87 -5.02 8.97 13.51
C SER A 87 -4.86 9.67 14.85
N ARG A 88 -3.62 9.71 15.39
CA ARG A 88 -3.30 10.38 16.66
C ARG A 88 -3.65 11.86 16.61
N LYS A 89 -3.22 12.59 15.58
CA LYS A 89 -3.52 14.02 15.45
C LYS A 89 -5.01 14.31 15.33
N ALA A 90 -5.78 13.45 14.67
CA ALA A 90 -7.23 13.56 14.63
C ALA A 90 -7.85 13.38 16.02
N VAL A 91 -7.43 12.34 16.77
CA VAL A 91 -7.88 12.10 18.15
C VAL A 91 -7.52 13.26 19.07
N ASP A 92 -6.28 13.75 19.02
CA ASP A 92 -5.82 14.86 19.87
C ASP A 92 -6.62 16.14 19.60
N THR A 93 -6.95 16.41 18.34
CA THR A 93 -7.81 17.54 17.96
C THR A 93 -9.22 17.40 18.55
N VAL A 94 -9.81 16.21 18.47
CA VAL A 94 -11.14 15.93 19.05
C VAL A 94 -11.11 16.06 20.57
N LEU A 95 -10.10 15.50 21.24
CA LEU A 95 -9.94 15.59 22.69
C LEU A 95 -9.79 17.03 23.16
N PHE A 96 -9.07 17.86 22.41
CA PHE A 96 -8.91 19.28 22.72
C PHE A 96 -10.26 20.03 22.64
N VAL A 97 -11.04 19.79 21.58
CA VAL A 97 -12.40 20.38 21.43
C VAL A 97 -13.30 19.97 22.60
N GLU A 98 -13.32 18.68 22.96
CA GLU A 98 -14.17 18.21 24.06
C GLU A 98 -13.70 18.70 25.43
N ALA A 99 -12.39 18.85 25.64
CA ALA A 99 -11.85 19.46 26.85
C ALA A 99 -12.29 20.92 26.99
N GLU A 100 -12.27 21.70 25.92
CA GLU A 100 -12.77 23.08 25.93
C GLU A 100 -14.26 23.15 26.20
N ARG A 101 -15.05 22.28 25.56
CA ARG A 101 -16.49 22.18 25.82
C ARG A 101 -16.77 21.85 27.28
N ALA A 102 -16.02 20.91 27.87
CA ALA A 102 -16.16 20.55 29.28
C ALA A 102 -15.81 21.71 30.22
N LEU A 103 -14.75 22.47 29.92
CA LEU A 103 -14.36 23.65 30.69
C LEU A 103 -15.45 24.73 30.63
N LEU A 104 -15.95 25.05 29.43
CA LEU A 104 -17.02 26.03 29.24
C LEU A 104 -18.33 25.58 29.94
N ALA A 105 -18.64 24.29 29.89
CA ALA A 105 -19.83 23.72 30.55
C ALA A 105 -19.72 23.71 32.08
N SER A 106 -18.51 23.62 32.63
CA SER A 106 -18.28 23.55 34.08
C SER A 106 -18.62 24.85 34.83
N THR A 107 -18.68 25.98 34.13
CA THR A 107 -18.98 27.29 34.72
C THR A 107 -20.35 27.79 34.26
N PRO A 108 -21.28 28.16 35.17
CA PRO A 108 -22.67 28.54 34.82
C PRO A 108 -22.78 29.68 33.81
N VAL A 109 -21.86 30.65 33.85
CA VAL A 109 -21.86 31.83 32.97
C VAL A 109 -21.42 31.47 31.54
N THR A 110 -20.54 30.49 31.38
CA THR A 110 -19.99 30.08 30.06
C THR A 110 -20.68 28.85 29.49
N SER A 111 -21.58 28.21 30.23
CA SER A 111 -22.31 27.01 29.80
C SER A 111 -23.02 27.16 28.45
N PRO A 112 -23.68 28.30 28.12
CA PRO A 112 -24.28 28.51 26.79
C PRO A 112 -23.25 28.48 25.65
N LEU A 113 -22.01 28.91 25.90
CA LEU A 113 -20.93 28.86 24.91
C LEU A 113 -20.51 27.43 24.58
N ALA A 114 -20.61 26.50 25.54
CA ALA A 114 -20.33 25.09 25.29
C ALA A 114 -21.32 24.46 24.28
N SER A 115 -22.58 24.89 24.31
CA SER A 115 -23.60 24.47 23.33
C SER A 115 -23.35 25.06 21.95
N VAL A 116 -22.97 26.34 21.86
CA VAL A 116 -22.60 27.00 20.59
C VAL A 116 -21.36 26.35 19.99
N LEU A 117 -20.34 26.10 20.81
CA LEU A 117 -19.11 25.43 20.39
C LEU A 117 -19.39 24.03 19.86
N GLY A 118 -20.18 23.24 20.59
CA GLY A 118 -20.60 21.90 20.15
C GLY A 118 -21.38 21.92 18.82
N GLY A 119 -22.21 22.93 18.59
CA GLY A 119 -22.88 23.13 17.31
C GLY A 119 -21.91 23.48 16.17
N ALA A 120 -20.92 24.34 16.44
CA ALA A 120 -19.93 24.76 15.46
C ALA A 120 -18.93 23.66 15.09
N THR A 121 -18.51 22.84 16.06
CA THR A 121 -17.49 21.80 15.87
C THR A 121 -18.07 20.42 15.55
N GLY A 122 -19.38 20.21 15.68
CA GLY A 122 -20.01 18.89 15.61
C GLY A 122 -19.74 18.11 14.32
N TRP A 123 -19.73 18.77 13.16
CA TRP A 123 -19.40 18.12 11.89
C TRP A 123 -17.90 17.77 11.80
N SER A 124 -17.02 18.67 12.27
CA SER A 124 -15.56 18.47 12.22
C SER A 124 -15.10 17.36 13.16
N THR A 125 -15.68 17.26 14.37
CA THR A 125 -15.34 16.20 15.32
C THR A 125 -15.86 14.84 14.86
N ALA A 126 -17.04 14.79 14.23
CA ALA A 126 -17.56 13.58 13.62
C ALA A 126 -16.65 13.07 12.48
N GLU A 127 -16.26 13.96 11.56
CA GLU A 127 -15.35 13.62 10.46
C GLU A 127 -13.97 13.18 10.97
N LEU A 128 -13.38 13.91 11.92
CA LEU A 128 -12.11 13.55 12.54
C LEU A 128 -12.19 12.19 13.26
N GLY A 129 -13.34 11.85 13.86
CA GLY A 129 -13.58 10.53 14.43
C GLY A 129 -13.53 9.40 13.40
N ILE A 130 -14.16 9.59 12.23
CA ILE A 130 -14.10 8.64 11.11
C ILE A 130 -12.65 8.51 10.61
N VAL A 131 -12.00 9.64 10.36
CA VAL A 131 -10.60 9.72 9.93
C VAL A 131 -9.69 8.96 10.89
N ALA A 132 -9.85 9.17 12.19
CA ALA A 132 -9.04 8.50 13.21
C ALA A 132 -9.16 6.99 13.14
N ILE A 133 -10.39 6.47 13.06
CA ILE A 133 -10.66 5.02 13.01
C ILE A 133 -10.10 4.43 11.72
N VAL A 134 -10.33 5.07 10.58
CA VAL A 134 -9.92 4.53 9.29
C VAL A 134 -8.39 4.51 9.17
N TYR A 135 -7.70 5.61 9.50
CA TYR A 135 -6.24 5.62 9.47
C TYR A 135 -5.60 4.66 10.49
N MET A 136 -6.24 4.43 11.65
CA MET A 136 -5.81 3.40 12.59
C MET A 136 -5.85 1.99 11.98
N HIS A 137 -6.91 1.65 11.24
CA HIS A 137 -6.98 0.35 10.57
C HIS A 137 -6.02 0.26 9.39
N LEU A 138 -5.85 1.36 8.64
CA LEU A 138 -4.85 1.43 7.57
C LEU A 138 -3.42 1.26 8.10
N SER A 139 -3.09 1.77 9.30
CA SER A 139 -1.75 1.55 9.86
C SER A 139 -1.50 0.07 10.14
N PHE A 140 -2.47 -0.63 10.73
CA PHE A 140 -2.36 -2.08 10.96
C PHE A 140 -2.28 -2.87 9.65
N ALA A 141 -3.07 -2.49 8.65
CA ALA A 141 -3.02 -3.12 7.32
C ALA A 141 -1.65 -2.89 6.65
N ALA A 142 -1.09 -1.69 6.76
CA ALA A 142 0.21 -1.34 6.21
C ALA A 142 1.36 -2.07 6.92
N GLU A 143 1.28 -2.22 8.24
CA GLU A 143 2.23 -3.01 9.01
C GLU A 143 2.18 -4.50 8.61
N ALA A 144 0.98 -5.09 8.54
CA ALA A 144 0.82 -6.46 8.07
C ALA A 144 1.36 -6.65 6.64
N PHE A 145 1.07 -5.71 5.74
CA PHE A 145 1.60 -5.74 4.38
C PHE A 145 3.13 -5.60 4.34
N SER A 146 3.73 -4.80 5.22
CA SER A 146 5.20 -4.68 5.30
C SER A 146 5.87 -6.03 5.58
N ILE A 147 5.25 -6.87 6.41
CA ILE A 147 5.74 -8.21 6.75
C ILE A 147 5.46 -9.20 5.62
N VAL A 148 4.29 -9.11 4.99
CA VAL A 148 3.82 -10.09 3.99
C VAL A 148 4.39 -9.82 2.59
N SER A 149 4.73 -8.57 2.27
CA SER A 149 5.17 -8.15 0.93
C SER A 149 6.38 -8.92 0.37
N PRO A 150 7.44 -9.26 1.14
CA PRO A 150 8.55 -10.04 0.60
C PRO A 150 8.13 -11.45 0.21
N TYR A 151 7.19 -12.05 0.95
CA TYR A 151 6.66 -13.37 0.65
C TYR A 151 5.77 -13.35 -0.59
N LEU A 152 4.90 -12.34 -0.74
CA LEU A 152 4.07 -12.18 -1.94
C LEU A 152 4.95 -12.09 -3.20
N PHE A 153 6.01 -11.30 -3.11
CA PHE A 153 6.96 -11.15 -4.20
C PHE A 153 7.72 -12.46 -4.48
N ALA A 154 8.31 -13.07 -3.46
CA ALA A 154 9.11 -14.29 -3.61
C ALA A 154 8.30 -15.48 -4.13
N PHE A 155 7.13 -15.75 -3.52
CA PHE A 155 6.24 -16.82 -3.98
C PHE A 155 5.62 -16.50 -5.34
N GLY A 156 5.22 -15.24 -5.56
CA GLY A 156 4.68 -14.81 -6.84
C GLY A 156 5.67 -15.04 -7.99
N ALA A 157 6.92 -14.62 -7.80
CA ALA A 157 8.01 -14.80 -8.78
C ALA A 157 8.41 -16.28 -8.94
N ALA A 158 8.44 -17.06 -7.86
CA ALA A 158 8.85 -18.48 -7.91
C ALA A 158 7.77 -19.38 -8.53
N LEU A 159 6.49 -19.07 -8.36
CA LEU A 159 5.39 -19.89 -8.87
C LEU A 159 5.06 -19.59 -10.33
N MET A 160 5.41 -18.40 -10.84
CA MET A 160 5.09 -18.00 -12.21
C MET A 160 5.67 -18.93 -13.30
N PRO A 161 6.92 -19.41 -13.19
CA PRO A 161 7.49 -20.35 -14.17
C PRO A 161 6.74 -21.69 -14.24
N ILE A 162 6.11 -22.13 -13.15
CA ILE A 162 5.49 -23.46 -13.05
C ILE A 162 4.12 -23.43 -13.76
N PRO A 163 3.91 -24.14 -14.87
CA PRO A 163 2.67 -24.02 -15.67
C PRO A 163 1.38 -24.25 -14.88
N ARG A 164 1.39 -25.21 -13.94
CA ARG A 164 0.21 -25.54 -13.11
C ARG A 164 -0.09 -24.50 -12.02
N LEU A 165 0.92 -23.74 -11.57
CA LEU A 165 0.81 -22.78 -10.45
C LEU A 165 0.92 -21.33 -10.92
N ARG A 166 1.09 -21.11 -12.23
CA ARG A 166 1.32 -19.79 -12.83
C ARG A 166 0.25 -18.76 -12.48
N ARG A 167 -1.02 -19.15 -12.50
CA ARG A 167 -2.14 -18.26 -12.14
C ARG A 167 -2.04 -17.77 -10.70
N LEU A 168 -1.63 -18.64 -9.78
CA LEU A 168 -1.39 -18.27 -8.39
C LEU A 168 -0.20 -17.31 -8.30
N GLY A 169 0.90 -17.60 -8.98
CA GLY A 169 2.06 -16.69 -9.05
C GLY A 169 1.71 -15.29 -9.56
N ALA A 170 0.95 -15.23 -10.66
CA ALA A 170 0.45 -13.98 -11.25
C ALA A 170 -0.47 -13.20 -10.30
N SER A 171 -1.38 -13.88 -9.60
CA SER A 171 -2.25 -13.22 -8.60
C SER A 171 -1.46 -12.63 -7.43
N LEU A 172 -0.46 -13.35 -6.91
CA LEU A 172 0.38 -12.89 -5.80
C LEU A 172 1.22 -11.67 -6.20
N LEU A 173 1.84 -11.72 -7.38
CA LEU A 173 2.57 -10.57 -7.94
C LEU A 173 1.65 -9.37 -8.19
N SER A 174 0.43 -9.62 -8.67
CA SER A 174 -0.53 -8.55 -8.90
C SER A 174 -0.96 -7.86 -7.60
N ILE A 175 -1.28 -8.64 -6.55
CA ILE A 175 -1.60 -8.13 -5.22
C ILE A 175 -0.43 -7.32 -4.66
N TYR A 176 0.80 -7.84 -4.78
CA TYR A 176 2.01 -7.13 -4.36
C TYR A 176 2.12 -5.77 -5.07
N LEU A 177 1.99 -5.75 -6.39
CA LEU A 177 2.20 -4.56 -7.20
C LEU A 177 1.15 -3.49 -6.93
N SER A 178 -0.13 -3.87 -6.97
CA SER A 178 -1.21 -2.91 -6.82
C SER A 178 -1.25 -2.33 -5.41
N THR A 179 -1.06 -3.17 -4.39
CA THR A 179 -1.05 -2.73 -2.99
C THR A 179 0.16 -1.87 -2.69
N ALA A 180 1.35 -2.20 -3.22
CA ALA A 180 2.55 -1.39 -3.04
C ALA A 180 2.39 0.02 -3.62
N ILE A 181 1.81 0.14 -4.84
CA ILE A 181 1.56 1.44 -5.48
C ILE A 181 0.52 2.25 -4.69
N ALA A 182 -0.60 1.63 -4.30
CA ALA A 182 -1.61 2.31 -3.48
C ALA A 182 -1.02 2.80 -2.16
N MET A 183 -0.22 1.97 -1.48
CA MET A 183 0.39 2.31 -0.20
C MET A 183 1.34 3.50 -0.32
N ALA A 184 2.18 3.50 -1.36
CA ALA A 184 3.14 4.58 -1.58
C ALA A 184 2.49 5.90 -1.99
N TYR A 185 1.45 5.86 -2.82
CA TYR A 185 0.64 7.06 -3.11
C TYR A 185 -0.08 7.59 -1.87
N SER A 186 -0.69 6.69 -1.09
CA SER A 186 -1.41 7.06 0.13
C SER A 186 -0.47 7.65 1.19
N LEU A 187 0.74 7.10 1.34
CA LEU A 187 1.79 7.67 2.17
C LEU A 187 2.10 9.12 1.77
N GLN A 188 2.28 9.39 0.47
CA GLN A 188 2.60 10.73 -0.01
C GLN A 188 1.47 11.71 0.29
N VAL A 189 0.23 11.36 -0.07
CA VAL A 189 -0.93 12.23 0.14
C VAL A 189 -1.19 12.51 1.62
N THR A 190 -1.10 11.48 2.48
CA THR A 190 -1.30 11.67 3.92
C THR A 190 -0.15 12.46 4.53
N SER A 191 1.11 12.23 4.11
CA SER A 191 2.25 13.01 4.59
C SER A 191 2.12 14.50 4.22
N ASP A 192 1.69 14.80 3.00
CA ASP A 192 1.46 16.18 2.56
C ASP A 192 0.32 16.84 3.34
N ALA A 193 -0.75 16.10 3.64
CA ALA A 193 -1.83 16.61 4.50
C ALA A 193 -1.34 16.89 5.92
N LEU A 194 -0.52 16.01 6.50
CA LEU A 194 0.01 16.16 7.86
C LEU A 194 0.90 17.39 8.04
N ARG A 195 1.53 17.90 6.97
CA ARG A 195 2.29 19.16 7.01
C ARG A 195 1.39 20.37 7.25
N GLY A 196 0.13 20.31 6.84
CA GLY A 196 -0.87 21.35 7.07
C GLY A 196 -1.68 21.18 8.35
N VAL A 197 -1.67 19.98 8.96
CA VAL A 197 -2.41 19.70 10.18
C VAL A 197 -1.72 20.35 11.38
N ARG A 198 -2.45 21.22 12.08
CA ARG A 198 -1.99 21.85 13.32
C ARG A 198 -2.64 21.16 14.51
N VAL A 199 -1.84 20.64 15.43
CA VAL A 199 -2.36 20.14 16.71
C VAL A 199 -2.55 21.33 17.65
N PRO A 200 -3.77 21.59 18.17
CA PRO A 200 -3.99 22.67 19.11
C PRO A 200 -3.24 22.39 20.43
N SER A 201 -2.58 23.41 20.98
CA SER A 201 -1.84 23.33 22.24
C SER A 201 -2.59 24.01 23.37
N ALA A 202 -2.70 23.33 24.51
CA ALA A 202 -3.24 23.90 25.74
C ALA A 202 -2.46 25.14 26.24
N SER A 203 -1.20 25.29 25.84
CA SER A 203 -0.35 26.43 26.20
C SER A 203 -0.57 27.68 25.35
N SER A 204 -1.31 27.58 24.24
CA SER A 204 -1.55 28.71 23.31
C SER A 204 -2.97 29.25 23.49
N PRO A 205 -3.15 30.46 24.06
CA PRO A 205 -4.48 31.08 24.21
C PRO A 205 -5.24 31.25 22.89
N LEU A 206 -4.52 31.42 21.78
CA LEU A 206 -5.12 31.55 20.45
C LEU A 206 -5.78 30.24 19.98
N ASP A 207 -5.32 29.09 20.46
CA ASP A 207 -5.81 27.77 20.05
C ASP A 207 -7.16 27.46 20.71
N TRP A 208 -7.35 27.95 21.94
CA TRP A 208 -8.65 27.93 22.63
C TRP A 208 -9.67 28.84 21.94
N VAL A 209 -9.28 30.05 21.54
CA VAL A 209 -10.21 30.98 20.89
C VAL A 209 -10.61 30.52 19.48
N ASN A 210 -9.70 29.87 18.75
CA ASN A 210 -9.93 29.45 17.37
C ASN A 210 -10.08 27.92 17.21
N VAL A 211 -10.54 27.22 18.25
CA VAL A 211 -10.58 25.75 18.24
C VAL A 211 -11.45 25.21 17.10
N ALA A 212 -12.56 25.89 16.80
CA ALA A 212 -13.48 25.48 15.74
C ALA A 212 -12.85 25.63 14.34
N GLY A 213 -12.05 26.68 14.13
CA GLY A 213 -11.30 26.87 12.88
C GLY A 213 -10.24 25.80 12.71
N VAL A 214 -9.45 25.52 13.76
CA VAL A 214 -8.40 24.48 13.73
C VAL A 214 -9.00 23.09 13.50
N ALA A 215 -10.07 22.74 14.20
CA ALA A 215 -10.76 21.46 14.02
C ALA A 215 -11.35 21.33 12.61
N GLY A 216 -11.96 22.39 12.08
CA GLY A 216 -12.51 22.42 10.72
C GLY A 216 -11.44 22.25 9.64
N GLU A 217 -10.32 22.98 9.74
CA GLU A 217 -9.21 22.87 8.79
C GLU A 217 -8.57 21.49 8.81
N ASN A 218 -8.30 20.94 10.01
CA ASN A 218 -7.76 19.59 10.17
C ASN A 218 -8.71 18.53 9.58
N ALA A 219 -10.02 18.67 9.81
CA ALA A 219 -11.03 17.76 9.26
C ALA A 219 -11.02 17.76 7.73
N VAL A 220 -10.96 18.94 7.11
CA VAL A 220 -10.92 19.06 5.64
C VAL A 220 -9.63 18.47 5.06
N LEU A 221 -8.47 18.78 5.65
CA LEU A 221 -7.18 18.29 5.16
C LEU A 221 -7.08 16.76 5.26
N LEU A 222 -7.40 16.20 6.43
CA LEU A 222 -7.31 14.76 6.65
C LEU A 222 -8.42 13.99 5.93
N GLY A 223 -9.64 14.54 5.85
CA GLY A 223 -10.76 13.94 5.11
C GLY A 223 -10.50 13.91 3.60
N LYS A 224 -9.91 14.97 3.03
CA LYS A 224 -9.47 14.98 1.63
C LYS A 224 -8.39 13.92 1.37
N ALA A 225 -7.39 13.84 2.25
CA ALA A 225 -6.35 12.82 2.15
C ALA A 225 -6.90 11.39 2.27
N LEU A 226 -7.88 11.20 3.15
CA LEU A 226 -8.56 9.92 3.33
C LEU A 226 -9.33 9.52 2.06
N THR A 227 -10.03 10.48 1.43
CA THR A 227 -10.78 10.26 0.18
C THR A 227 -9.85 9.87 -0.97
N LEU A 228 -8.69 10.51 -1.07
CA LEU A 228 -7.70 10.18 -2.09
C LEU A 228 -7.05 8.81 -1.83
N THR A 229 -6.80 8.49 -0.56
CA THR A 229 -6.29 7.18 -0.13
C THR A 229 -7.29 6.07 -0.46
N SER A 230 -8.57 6.24 -0.14
CA SER A 230 -9.61 5.25 -0.44
C SER A 230 -9.78 5.05 -1.95
N LEU A 231 -9.73 6.14 -2.74
CA LEU A 231 -9.73 6.07 -4.19
C LEU A 231 -8.51 5.29 -4.72
N ALA A 232 -7.32 5.52 -4.17
CA ALA A 232 -6.12 4.80 -4.58
C ALA A 232 -6.23 3.30 -4.31
N PHE A 233 -6.76 2.88 -3.16
CA PHE A 233 -6.99 1.47 -2.86
C PHE A 233 -8.10 0.85 -3.74
N ALA A 234 -9.17 1.60 -4.05
CA ALA A 234 -10.19 1.15 -4.98
C ALA A 234 -9.61 0.92 -6.39
N LEU A 235 -8.84 1.88 -6.91
CA LEU A 235 -8.14 1.78 -8.20
C LEU A 235 -7.11 0.66 -8.21
N ALA A 236 -6.37 0.46 -7.11
CA ALA A 236 -5.43 -0.66 -6.98
C ALA A 236 -6.14 -2.02 -6.96
N THR A 237 -7.35 -2.11 -6.41
CA THR A 237 -8.12 -3.36 -6.44
C THR A 237 -8.53 -3.68 -7.88
N VAL A 238 -9.07 -2.71 -8.61
CA VAL A 238 -9.42 -2.86 -10.04
C VAL A 238 -8.17 -3.14 -10.89
N GLY A 239 -7.11 -2.38 -10.68
CA GLY A 239 -5.82 -2.55 -11.37
C GLY A 239 -5.17 -3.89 -11.07
N GLY A 240 -5.28 -4.41 -9.85
CA GLY A 240 -4.79 -5.72 -9.46
C GLY A 240 -5.53 -6.86 -10.17
N VAL A 241 -6.86 -6.75 -10.32
CA VAL A 241 -7.62 -7.73 -11.10
C VAL A 241 -7.23 -7.67 -12.59
N GLY A 242 -7.08 -6.46 -13.13
CA GLY A 242 -6.65 -6.24 -14.51
C GLY A 242 -5.22 -6.74 -14.78
N LEU A 243 -4.29 -6.52 -13.86
CA LEU A 243 -2.92 -7.02 -13.94
C LEU A 243 -2.89 -8.54 -13.87
N ALA A 244 -3.67 -9.17 -12.98
CA ALA A 244 -3.75 -10.62 -12.90
C ALA A 244 -4.25 -11.25 -14.21
N SER A 245 -5.21 -10.62 -14.89
CA SER A 245 -5.70 -11.09 -16.20
C SER A 245 -4.72 -10.80 -17.34
N ALA A 246 -4.03 -9.65 -17.32
CA ALA A 246 -2.99 -9.31 -18.28
C ALA A 246 -1.78 -10.23 -18.18
N PHE A 247 -1.40 -10.60 -16.96
CA PHE A 247 -0.43 -11.67 -16.71
C PHE A 247 -0.92 -12.96 -17.37
N ASP A 248 -2.11 -13.48 -17.04
CA ASP A 248 -2.62 -14.73 -17.62
C ASP A 248 -2.68 -14.69 -19.17
N SER A 249 -3.07 -13.55 -19.78
CA SER A 249 -3.20 -13.40 -21.23
C SER A 249 -1.86 -13.32 -21.97
N VAL A 250 -0.91 -12.52 -21.47
CA VAL A 250 0.47 -12.47 -22.01
C VAL A 250 1.08 -13.87 -21.92
N PHE A 251 0.81 -14.61 -20.85
CA PHE A 251 1.36 -15.96 -20.68
C PHE A 251 0.69 -17.03 -21.55
N VAL A 252 -0.61 -16.93 -21.85
CA VAL A 252 -1.27 -17.81 -22.83
C VAL A 252 -0.71 -17.57 -24.24
N GLY A 253 -0.38 -16.31 -24.56
CA GLY A 253 0.24 -15.94 -25.84
C GLY A 253 1.61 -16.57 -26.08
N PHE A 254 2.46 -16.64 -25.04
CA PHE A 254 3.81 -17.21 -25.15
C PHE A 254 3.86 -18.75 -25.13
N VAL A 255 2.85 -19.45 -24.60
CA VAL A 255 2.82 -20.93 -24.53
C VAL A 255 2.14 -21.59 -25.75
N ARG A 256 1.38 -20.82 -26.54
CA ARG A 256 0.70 -21.32 -27.75
C ARG A 256 1.46 -21.11 -29.06
N VAL A 257 2.67 -20.56 -29.00
CA VAL A 257 3.62 -20.46 -30.13
C VAL A 257 4.68 -21.54 -29.95
#